data_AF-A0A7S1Q394-F1
#
_entry.id   AF-A0A7S1Q394-F1
#
_cell.length_a   1.000
_cell.length_b   1.000
_cell.length_c   1.000
_cell.angle_alpha   90.00
_cell.angle_beta   90.00
_cell.angle_gamma   90.00
#
_symmetry.space_group_name_H-M   'P 1'
#
loop_
_entity.id
_entity.type
_entity.pdbx_description
1 polymer ?
#
loop_
_entity_poly.entity_id
_entity_poly.type
_entity_poly.pdbx_seq_one_letter_code
_entity_poly.pdbx_strand_id
1 'polypeptide(L)'
;PPRRPGRAASAGARGGAAGPLRGSMATRPALKRGGTAAGRPPAAKKPKAEAALDSVESMLGSVAAAVDKAATVSRTSREMLRRMSTGCLGTPADQRHKYQVAVADMLQEVLARAEESVAEGVGQIAGEVDTAATRVSSVTAARGSVEANLASRMEALEAAKAGFRKSNASLQAARRVLDEAVDCQSRNDGKVQKAGTTKEALERATEEHLRKLACEGVDLNPHVDALARLNAEAEVDEGLAKAFLIAGRKDPRTRSSFDQAVLKQLESDYAKRITQLGELVAAGSPGREERAAAVASAEAALAAARGQQRESAKALRDAELDKRDAEGAAWASKDADRAAAGELKQAEARHASAERDLEDFRSGPLQALEVLLARRSGSELGREPPAAAAASGGP
;
A
#
# COMPACT_ATOMS: atom_id res chain seq x y z
N PRO A 1 39.03 32.52 16.99
CA PRO A 1 37.75 32.69 16.27
C PRO A 1 37.67 31.81 15.00
N PRO A 2 36.97 30.67 15.04
CA PRO A 2 36.66 29.91 13.84
C PRO A 2 35.25 30.22 13.31
N ARG A 3 35.17 30.10 12.00
CA ARG A 3 34.12 30.59 11.10
C ARG A 3 32.87 29.71 11.14
N ARG A 4 31.69 30.35 11.14
CA ARG A 4 30.39 29.70 10.92
C ARG A 4 30.26 29.21 9.48
N PRO A 5 29.68 28.02 9.22
CA PRO A 5 29.32 27.63 7.86
C PRO A 5 27.93 28.17 7.49
N GLY A 6 27.93 28.96 6.40
CA GLY A 6 27.06 28.82 5.23
C GLY A 6 25.58 28.48 5.44
N ARG A 7 24.76 29.52 5.41
CA ARG A 7 23.31 29.48 5.17
C ARG A 7 23.07 29.12 3.70
N ALA A 8 22.69 27.88 3.40
CA ALA A 8 22.31 27.46 2.06
C ALA A 8 20.91 27.99 1.73
N ALA A 9 20.84 28.79 0.67
CA ALA A 9 19.61 29.23 0.02
C ALA A 9 19.03 28.07 -0.80
N SER A 10 17.84 27.59 -0.46
CA SER A 10 17.07 26.68 -1.31
C SER A 10 16.08 27.49 -2.15
N ALA A 11 16.50 27.79 -3.37
CA ALA A 11 15.64 28.30 -4.43
C ALA A 11 14.92 27.13 -5.13
N GLY A 12 13.63 27.33 -5.41
CA GLY A 12 12.97 26.88 -6.64
C GLY A 12 12.74 25.39 -6.86
N ALA A 13 11.53 24.92 -6.53
CA ALA A 13 10.87 23.88 -7.32
C ALA A 13 9.35 24.10 -7.28
N ARG A 14 8.84 24.79 -8.30
CA ARG A 14 7.41 24.83 -8.65
C ARG A 14 7.03 23.47 -9.21
N GLY A 15 6.38 22.63 -8.41
CA GLY A 15 5.68 21.44 -8.86
C GLY A 15 4.19 21.72 -8.91
N GLY A 16 3.68 22.13 -10.06
CA GLY A 16 2.24 22.13 -10.33
C GLY A 16 1.79 20.68 -10.59
N ALA A 17 0.76 20.23 -9.89
CA ALA A 17 0.08 18.98 -10.21
C ALA A 17 -1.42 19.09 -9.90
N ALA A 18 -2.18 19.16 -10.99
CA ALA A 18 -3.49 18.55 -11.20
C ALA A 18 -4.58 18.80 -10.15
N GLY A 19 -5.38 19.84 -10.40
CA GLY A 19 -6.74 19.91 -9.87
C GLY A 19 -7.64 18.84 -10.50
N PRO A 20 -8.57 18.22 -9.76
CA PRO A 20 -9.58 17.35 -10.35
C PRO A 20 -10.61 18.21 -11.09
N LEU A 21 -10.56 18.17 -12.42
CA LEU A 21 -11.65 18.63 -13.29
C LEU A 21 -12.89 17.76 -13.02
N ARG A 22 -13.75 18.23 -12.12
CA ARG A 22 -15.16 17.80 -12.03
C ARG A 22 -15.87 18.34 -13.27
N GLY A 23 -15.82 17.55 -14.34
CA GLY A 23 -16.64 17.73 -15.53
C GLY A 23 -18.10 17.47 -15.19
N SER A 24 -18.82 18.56 -14.95
CA SER A 24 -20.27 18.64 -15.09
C SER A 24 -20.62 18.36 -16.56
N MET A 25 -21.25 17.21 -16.85
CA MET A 25 -21.91 16.95 -18.12
C MET A 25 -23.40 16.76 -17.82
N ALA A 26 -24.12 17.83 -18.09
CA ALA A 26 -25.56 17.91 -18.07
C ALA A 26 -26.16 17.22 -19.32
N THR A 27 -27.46 16.96 -19.21
CA THR A 27 -28.47 16.87 -20.29
C THR A 27 -28.40 15.69 -21.28
N ARG A 28 -29.27 14.70 -21.03
CA ARG A 28 -30.39 14.21 -21.89
C ARG A 28 -30.28 14.45 -23.42
N PRO A 29 -30.66 13.44 -24.24
CA PRO A 29 -32.09 13.35 -24.58
C PRO A 29 -32.67 11.94 -24.65
N ALA A 30 -33.99 11.91 -24.40
CA ALA A 30 -34.88 10.82 -24.74
C ALA A 30 -35.08 10.74 -26.26
N LEU A 31 -34.91 9.55 -26.83
CA LEU A 31 -35.45 9.09 -28.12
C LEU A 31 -36.45 7.98 -27.76
N LYS A 32 -37.77 8.17 -27.76
CA LYS A 32 -38.74 8.54 -28.81
C LYS A 32 -38.78 7.55 -30.00
N ARG A 33 -39.82 6.70 -29.90
CA ARG A 33 -40.73 6.18 -30.95
C ARG A 33 -40.13 5.42 -32.14
N GLY A 34 -40.69 4.23 -32.32
CA GLY A 34 -41.50 3.95 -33.51
C GLY A 34 -40.78 3.23 -34.63
N GLY A 35 -41.03 1.93 -34.72
CA GLY A 35 -40.64 1.08 -35.84
C GLY A 35 -41.58 -0.11 -35.96
N THR A 36 -42.85 0.17 -36.24
CA THR A 36 -43.80 -0.80 -36.82
C THR A 36 -43.21 -1.30 -38.13
N ALA A 37 -42.64 -2.51 -38.12
CA ALA A 37 -42.28 -3.21 -39.35
C ALA A 37 -43.57 -3.75 -39.99
N ALA A 38 -43.77 -3.33 -41.23
CA ALA A 38 -44.93 -3.59 -42.06
C ALA A 38 -45.25 -5.08 -42.21
N GLY A 39 -46.55 -5.37 -42.29
CA GLY A 39 -47.09 -6.68 -42.60
C GLY A 39 -46.49 -7.25 -43.87
N ARG A 40 -45.95 -8.46 -43.75
CA ARG A 40 -45.59 -9.33 -44.86
C ARG A 40 -46.89 -9.89 -45.46
N PRO A 41 -47.10 -9.85 -46.78
CA PRO A 41 -48.30 -10.39 -47.41
C PRO A 41 -48.41 -11.91 -47.20
N PRO A 42 -49.62 -12.47 -47.08
CA PRO A 42 -49.82 -13.91 -46.93
C PRO A 42 -49.29 -14.63 -48.17
N ALA A 43 -48.29 -15.49 -47.96
CA ALA A 43 -47.71 -16.33 -49.01
C ALA A 43 -48.77 -17.27 -49.58
N ALA A 44 -48.92 -17.23 -50.91
CA ALA A 44 -49.79 -18.12 -51.66
C ALA A 44 -49.40 -19.59 -51.43
N LYS A 45 -50.41 -20.43 -51.18
CA LYS A 45 -50.27 -21.89 -51.06
C LYS A 45 -49.84 -22.46 -52.42
N LYS A 46 -48.56 -22.83 -52.55
CA LYS A 46 -48.07 -23.66 -53.64
C LYS A 46 -48.72 -25.06 -53.60
N PRO A 47 -48.92 -25.72 -54.75
CA PRO A 47 -49.48 -27.07 -54.82
C PRO A 47 -48.57 -28.08 -54.11
N LYS A 48 -49.21 -28.98 -53.35
CA LYS A 48 -48.60 -29.92 -52.38
C LYS A 48 -47.58 -30.91 -52.96
N ALA A 49 -47.46 -31.01 -54.29
CA ALA A 49 -46.55 -31.94 -54.97
C ALA A 49 -45.15 -31.35 -55.24
N GLU A 50 -45.00 -30.03 -55.46
CA GLU A 50 -43.67 -29.39 -55.59
C GLU A 50 -42.95 -29.32 -54.23
N ALA A 51 -43.70 -29.09 -53.15
CA ALA A 51 -43.14 -29.03 -51.79
C ALA A 51 -42.50 -30.36 -51.33
N ALA A 52 -42.96 -31.49 -51.87
CA ALA A 52 -42.41 -32.81 -51.55
C ALA A 52 -41.10 -33.11 -52.32
N LEU A 53 -40.97 -32.60 -53.55
CA LEU A 53 -39.73 -32.72 -54.33
C LEU A 53 -38.64 -31.77 -53.81
N ASP A 54 -39.01 -30.54 -53.44
CA ASP A 54 -38.11 -29.57 -52.80
C ASP A 54 -37.54 -30.12 -51.46
N SER A 55 -38.30 -30.97 -50.77
CA SER A 55 -37.87 -31.63 -49.53
C SER A 55 -36.79 -32.69 -49.76
N VAL A 56 -36.91 -33.51 -50.81
CA VAL A 56 -35.93 -34.57 -51.12
C VAL A 56 -34.59 -33.97 -51.58
N GLU A 57 -34.63 -32.97 -52.47
CA GLU A 57 -33.41 -32.29 -52.92
C GLU A 57 -32.69 -31.58 -51.78
N SER A 58 -33.43 -30.96 -50.85
CA SER A 58 -32.87 -30.36 -49.63
C SER A 58 -32.17 -31.39 -48.74
N MET A 59 -32.81 -32.55 -48.50
CA MET A 59 -32.21 -33.65 -47.75
C MET A 59 -30.94 -34.18 -48.43
N LEU A 60 -30.96 -34.35 -49.76
CA LEU A 60 -29.79 -34.76 -50.54
C LEU A 60 -28.66 -33.74 -50.44
N GLY A 61 -29.00 -32.44 -50.50
CA GLY A 61 -28.05 -31.34 -50.33
C GLY A 61 -27.40 -31.35 -48.95
N SER A 62 -28.19 -31.58 -47.88
CA SER A 62 -27.70 -31.70 -46.50
C SER A 62 -26.71 -32.85 -46.35
N VAL A 63 -27.07 -34.05 -46.84
CA VAL A 63 -26.19 -35.23 -46.82
C VAL A 63 -24.91 -34.98 -47.62
N ALA A 64 -25.02 -34.42 -48.83
CA ALA A 64 -23.87 -34.09 -49.66
C ALA A 64 -22.92 -33.08 -48.98
N ALA A 65 -23.47 -32.06 -48.31
CA ALA A 65 -22.69 -31.07 -47.57
C ALA A 65 -21.99 -31.69 -46.34
N ALA A 66 -22.64 -32.61 -45.64
CA ALA A 66 -22.03 -33.33 -44.52
C ALA A 66 -20.91 -34.27 -44.95
N VAL A 67 -21.09 -35.00 -46.07
CA VAL A 67 -20.04 -35.83 -46.67
C VAL A 67 -18.83 -34.97 -47.05
N ASP A 68 -19.03 -33.76 -47.58
CA ASP A 68 -17.94 -32.85 -47.95
C ASP A 68 -17.12 -32.37 -46.73
N LYS A 69 -17.78 -32.22 -45.57
CA LYS A 69 -17.14 -31.85 -44.29
C LYS A 69 -16.50 -33.03 -43.55
N ALA A 70 -16.75 -34.28 -43.96
CA ALA A 70 -16.25 -35.47 -43.26
C ALA A 70 -14.71 -35.63 -43.41
N ALA A 71 -13.96 -35.11 -42.44
CA ALA A 71 -12.50 -35.13 -42.45
C ALA A 71 -11.89 -36.55 -42.44
N THR A 72 -12.65 -37.54 -41.97
CA THR A 72 -12.26 -38.96 -41.86
C THR A 72 -12.02 -39.65 -43.20
N VAL A 73 -12.49 -39.05 -44.32
CA VAL A 73 -12.37 -39.62 -45.66
C VAL A 73 -11.49 -38.74 -46.54
N SER A 74 -10.73 -39.34 -47.47
CA SER A 74 -9.93 -38.57 -48.42
C SER A 74 -10.79 -37.63 -49.28
N ARG A 75 -10.22 -36.50 -49.71
CA ARG A 75 -10.92 -35.52 -50.56
C ARG A 75 -11.50 -36.14 -51.84
N THR A 76 -10.75 -37.03 -52.48
CA THR A 76 -11.18 -37.73 -53.71
C THR A 76 -12.37 -38.64 -53.43
N SER A 77 -12.34 -39.37 -52.31
CA SER A 77 -13.44 -40.23 -51.88
C SER A 77 -14.70 -39.42 -51.52
N ARG A 78 -14.55 -38.26 -50.84
CA ARG A 78 -15.67 -37.35 -50.55
C ARG A 78 -16.35 -36.87 -51.83
N GLU A 79 -15.58 -36.42 -52.82
CA GLU A 79 -16.14 -35.95 -54.09
C GLU A 79 -16.86 -37.07 -54.85
N MET A 80 -16.31 -38.29 -54.83
CA MET A 80 -16.95 -39.46 -55.42
C MET A 80 -18.27 -39.79 -54.72
N LEU A 81 -18.27 -39.91 -53.39
CA LEU A 81 -19.47 -40.20 -52.61
C LEU A 81 -20.54 -39.11 -52.77
N ARG A 82 -20.13 -37.84 -52.85
CA ARG A 82 -21.01 -36.70 -53.11
C ARG A 82 -21.70 -36.78 -54.47
N ARG A 83 -20.99 -37.20 -55.53
CA ARG A 83 -21.61 -37.39 -56.85
C ARG A 83 -22.52 -38.62 -56.91
N MET A 84 -22.16 -39.67 -56.19
CA MET A 84 -22.93 -40.90 -56.15
C MET A 84 -24.17 -40.80 -55.25
N SER A 85 -24.16 -39.92 -54.24
CA SER A 85 -25.27 -39.77 -53.29
C SER A 85 -26.58 -39.37 -53.99
N THR A 86 -26.53 -38.47 -54.98
CA THR A 86 -27.73 -38.05 -55.73
C THR A 86 -28.37 -39.22 -56.48
N GLY A 87 -27.57 -40.01 -57.20
CA GLY A 87 -28.07 -41.16 -57.96
C GLY A 87 -28.48 -42.34 -57.07
N CYS A 88 -27.92 -42.47 -55.87
CA CYS A 88 -28.22 -43.54 -54.92
C CYS A 88 -29.45 -43.22 -54.06
N LEU A 89 -29.40 -42.10 -53.35
CA LEU A 89 -30.43 -41.70 -52.40
C LEU A 89 -31.66 -41.11 -53.12
N GLY A 90 -31.49 -40.61 -54.35
CA GLY A 90 -32.56 -40.12 -55.22
C GLY A 90 -33.49 -41.24 -55.73
N THR A 91 -33.06 -42.51 -55.72
CA THR A 91 -33.90 -43.67 -56.04
C THR A 91 -34.57 -44.21 -54.77
N PRO A 92 -35.88 -44.57 -54.80
CA PRO A 92 -36.55 -45.23 -53.67
C PRO A 92 -35.86 -46.54 -53.28
N ALA A 93 -35.84 -46.88 -51.99
CA ALA A 93 -35.10 -47.99 -51.40
C ALA A 93 -35.40 -49.35 -52.03
N ASP A 94 -36.65 -49.59 -52.41
CA ASP A 94 -37.14 -50.80 -53.07
C ASP A 94 -36.78 -50.88 -54.56
N GLN A 95 -36.38 -49.76 -55.17
CA GLN A 95 -35.94 -49.67 -56.57
C GLN A 95 -34.42 -49.55 -56.70
N ARG A 96 -33.67 -49.51 -55.59
CA ARG A 96 -32.21 -49.38 -55.62
C ARG A 96 -31.56 -50.65 -56.18
N HIS A 97 -30.66 -50.47 -57.14
CA HIS A 97 -29.75 -51.53 -57.59
C HIS A 97 -28.72 -51.86 -56.49
N LYS A 98 -28.16 -53.08 -56.48
CA LYS A 98 -27.16 -53.53 -55.48
C LYS A 98 -25.97 -52.56 -55.28
N TYR A 99 -25.52 -51.89 -56.35
CA TYR A 99 -24.43 -50.90 -56.25
C TYR A 99 -24.88 -49.60 -55.57
N GLN A 100 -26.14 -49.19 -55.74
CA GLN A 100 -26.69 -48.05 -55.01
C GLN A 100 -26.81 -48.40 -53.52
N VAL A 101 -27.28 -49.60 -53.18
CA VAL A 101 -27.32 -50.08 -51.78
C VAL A 101 -25.92 -49.99 -51.14
N ALA A 102 -24.89 -50.52 -51.80
CA ALA A 102 -23.52 -50.44 -51.28
C ALA A 102 -23.03 -48.99 -51.08
N VAL A 103 -23.42 -48.06 -51.94
CA VAL A 103 -23.08 -46.62 -51.77
C VAL A 103 -23.83 -46.00 -50.60
N ALA A 104 -25.10 -46.36 -50.41
CA ALA A 104 -25.90 -45.94 -49.27
C ALA A 104 -25.24 -46.39 -47.95
N ASP A 105 -24.79 -47.65 -47.88
CA ASP A 105 -24.09 -48.20 -46.72
C ASP A 105 -22.79 -47.44 -46.46
N MET A 106 -21.98 -47.17 -47.50
CA MET A 106 -20.76 -46.36 -47.37
C MET A 106 -21.05 -44.94 -46.87
N LEU A 107 -22.14 -44.30 -47.34
CA LEU A 107 -22.54 -42.97 -46.88
C LEU A 107 -22.95 -42.99 -45.40
N GLN A 108 -23.65 -44.05 -44.96
CA GLN A 108 -24.01 -44.23 -43.56
C GLN A 108 -22.77 -44.40 -42.67
N GLU A 109 -21.82 -45.25 -43.07
CA GLU A 109 -20.56 -45.40 -42.33
C GLU A 109 -19.77 -44.08 -42.26
N VAL A 110 -19.71 -43.32 -43.36
CA VAL A 110 -18.99 -42.05 -43.41
C VAL A 110 -19.64 -41.00 -42.51
N LEU A 111 -20.96 -40.87 -42.53
CA LEU A 111 -21.65 -39.91 -41.66
C LEU A 111 -21.62 -40.33 -40.19
N ALA A 112 -21.68 -41.62 -39.89
CA ALA A 112 -21.51 -42.12 -38.52
C ALA A 112 -20.11 -41.78 -37.96
N ARG A 113 -19.04 -42.01 -38.74
CA ARG A 113 -17.68 -41.60 -38.37
C ARG A 113 -17.53 -40.08 -38.24
N ALA A 114 -18.25 -39.31 -39.06
CA ALA A 114 -18.25 -37.86 -38.94
C ALA A 114 -18.97 -37.39 -37.67
N GLU A 115 -20.07 -38.02 -37.28
CA GLU A 115 -20.75 -37.77 -35.99
C GLU A 115 -19.81 -38.04 -34.81
N GLU A 116 -19.17 -39.21 -34.81
CA GLU A 116 -18.20 -39.60 -33.78
C GLU A 116 -17.08 -38.55 -33.67
N SER A 117 -16.55 -38.10 -34.81
CA SER A 117 -15.53 -37.04 -34.83
C SER A 117 -16.02 -35.70 -34.27
N VAL A 118 -17.26 -35.29 -34.56
CA VAL A 118 -17.84 -34.06 -33.98
C VAL A 118 -18.07 -34.24 -32.48
N ALA A 119 -18.55 -35.40 -32.05
CA ALA A 119 -18.77 -35.72 -30.64
C ALA A 119 -17.46 -35.77 -29.84
N GLU A 120 -16.40 -36.33 -30.40
CA GLU A 120 -15.05 -36.26 -29.83
C GLU A 120 -14.57 -34.81 -29.68
N GLY A 121 -14.85 -33.95 -30.67
CA GLY A 121 -14.56 -32.52 -30.61
C GLY A 121 -15.28 -31.81 -29.45
N VAL A 122 -16.57 -32.12 -29.23
CA VAL A 122 -17.31 -31.62 -28.05
C VAL A 122 -16.63 -32.07 -26.76
N GLY A 123 -16.24 -33.36 -26.66
CA GLY A 123 -15.54 -33.90 -25.50
C GLY A 123 -14.20 -33.20 -25.22
N GLN A 124 -13.44 -32.85 -26.26
CA GLN A 124 -12.20 -32.08 -26.10
C GLN A 124 -12.46 -30.68 -25.54
N ILE A 125 -13.47 -29.98 -26.06
CA ILE A 125 -13.83 -28.63 -25.59
C ILE A 125 -14.40 -28.68 -24.16
N ALA A 126 -15.14 -29.73 -23.80
CA ALA A 126 -15.56 -29.94 -22.41
C ALA A 126 -14.37 -30.04 -21.45
N GLY A 127 -13.30 -30.73 -21.87
CA GLY A 127 -12.03 -30.76 -21.12
C GLY A 127 -11.37 -29.38 -20.97
N GLU A 128 -11.51 -28.48 -21.95
CA GLU A 128 -11.06 -27.08 -21.82
C GLU A 128 -11.85 -26.33 -20.75
N VAL A 129 -13.18 -26.55 -20.68
CA VAL A 129 -14.04 -25.97 -19.64
C VAL A 129 -13.61 -26.43 -18.24
N ASP A 130 -13.40 -27.73 -18.05
CA ASP A 130 -12.95 -28.29 -16.77
C ASP A 130 -11.58 -27.73 -16.34
N THR A 131 -10.66 -27.60 -17.30
CA THR A 131 -9.34 -27.00 -17.08
C THR A 131 -9.46 -25.53 -16.66
N ALA A 132 -10.30 -24.75 -17.35
CA ALA A 132 -10.53 -23.35 -17.02
C ALA A 132 -11.22 -23.18 -15.65
N ALA A 133 -12.19 -24.04 -15.32
CA ALA A 133 -12.86 -24.04 -14.02
C ALA A 133 -11.90 -24.39 -12.86
N THR A 134 -10.99 -25.34 -13.08
CA THR A 134 -9.92 -25.68 -12.14
C THR A 134 -8.99 -24.49 -11.92
N ARG A 135 -8.62 -23.77 -12.99
CA ARG A 135 -7.81 -22.55 -12.91
C ARG A 135 -8.51 -21.44 -12.11
N VAL A 136 -9.79 -21.18 -12.37
CA VAL A 136 -10.58 -20.20 -11.58
C VAL A 136 -10.54 -20.53 -10.09
N SER A 137 -10.77 -21.80 -9.74
CA SER A 137 -10.74 -22.27 -8.35
C SER A 137 -9.36 -22.07 -7.70
N SER A 138 -8.29 -22.40 -8.45
CA SER A 138 -6.91 -22.23 -7.98
C SER A 138 -6.53 -20.76 -7.74
N VAL A 139 -6.84 -19.87 -8.68
CA VAL A 139 -6.52 -18.44 -8.56
C VAL A 139 -7.35 -17.79 -7.44
N THR A 140 -8.62 -18.17 -7.29
CA THR A 140 -9.47 -17.68 -6.19
C THR A 140 -8.91 -18.08 -4.82
N ALA A 141 -8.42 -19.32 -4.68
CA ALA A 141 -7.77 -19.77 -3.45
C ALA A 141 -6.47 -19.01 -3.18
N ALA A 142 -5.64 -18.80 -4.22
CA ALA A 142 -4.41 -18.02 -4.11
C ALA A 142 -4.69 -16.56 -3.69
N ARG A 143 -5.75 -15.95 -4.23
CA ARG A 143 -6.19 -14.61 -3.84
C ARG A 143 -6.54 -14.54 -2.35
N GLY A 144 -7.23 -15.54 -1.80
CA GLY A 144 -7.55 -15.59 -0.38
C GLY A 144 -6.29 -15.50 0.51
N SER A 145 -5.21 -16.20 0.11
CA SER A 145 -3.91 -16.11 0.81
C SER A 145 -3.29 -14.71 0.71
N VAL A 146 -3.35 -14.09 -0.47
CA VAL A 146 -2.82 -12.73 -0.70
C VAL A 146 -3.60 -11.68 0.10
N GLU A 147 -4.94 -11.77 0.15
CA GLU A 147 -5.77 -10.87 0.94
C GLU A 147 -5.52 -11.02 2.45
N ALA A 148 -5.30 -12.25 2.94
CA ALA A 148 -4.89 -12.49 4.33
C ALA A 148 -3.51 -11.88 4.65
N ASN A 149 -2.53 -12.00 3.74
CA ASN A 149 -1.23 -11.36 3.91
C ASN A 149 -1.37 -9.82 3.95
N LEU A 150 -2.18 -9.23 3.06
CA LEU A 150 -2.44 -7.78 3.08
C LEU A 150 -3.04 -7.34 4.42
N ALA A 151 -4.03 -8.06 4.94
CA ALA A 151 -4.62 -7.77 6.26
C ALA A 151 -3.55 -7.81 7.37
N SER A 152 -2.71 -8.84 7.39
CA SER A 152 -1.61 -8.96 8.35
C SER A 152 -0.61 -7.79 8.26
N ARG A 153 -0.24 -7.35 7.05
CA ARG A 153 0.64 -6.17 6.86
C ARG A 153 -0.01 -4.86 7.31
N MET A 154 -1.33 -4.72 7.16
CA MET A 154 -2.05 -3.57 7.68
C MET A 154 -2.02 -3.51 9.22
N GLU A 155 -2.20 -4.65 9.90
CA GLU A 155 -2.06 -4.75 11.36
C GLU A 155 -0.63 -4.43 11.82
N ALA A 156 0.37 -4.98 11.13
CA ALA A 156 1.78 -4.69 11.41
C ALA A 156 2.12 -3.20 11.26
N LEU A 157 1.55 -2.52 10.24
CA LEU A 157 1.71 -1.08 10.07
C LEU A 157 1.11 -0.29 11.24
N GLU A 158 -0.09 -0.63 11.70
CA GLU A 158 -0.70 0.05 12.85
C GLU A 158 0.08 -0.19 14.14
N ALA A 159 0.60 -1.39 14.35
CA ALA A 159 1.50 -1.69 15.45
C ALA A 159 2.80 -0.86 15.38
N ALA A 160 3.41 -0.75 14.19
CA ALA A 160 4.62 0.06 13.98
C ALA A 160 4.37 1.55 14.22
N LYS A 161 3.21 2.09 13.78
CA LYS A 161 2.79 3.47 14.09
C LYS A 161 2.66 3.71 15.58
N ALA A 162 2.01 2.79 16.31
CA ALA A 162 1.87 2.87 17.76
C ALA A 162 3.24 2.84 18.46
N GLY A 163 4.14 1.95 18.03
CA GLY A 163 5.52 1.87 18.50
C GLY A 163 6.28 3.17 18.30
N PHE A 164 6.22 3.76 17.10
CA PHE A 164 6.87 5.04 16.80
C PHE A 164 6.34 6.18 17.67
N ARG A 165 5.01 6.29 17.84
CA ARG A 165 4.40 7.31 18.72
C ARG A 165 4.89 7.18 20.16
N LYS A 166 4.95 5.95 20.69
CA LYS A 166 5.45 5.67 22.04
C LYS A 166 6.93 6.09 22.18
N SER A 167 7.80 5.67 21.27
CA SER A 167 9.22 6.06 21.30
C SER A 167 9.42 7.57 21.21
N ASN A 168 8.61 8.25 20.37
CA ASN A 168 8.68 9.70 20.24
C ASN A 168 8.24 10.43 21.52
N ALA A 169 7.21 9.94 22.21
CA ALA A 169 6.80 10.47 23.51
C ALA A 169 7.90 10.29 24.57
N SER A 170 8.53 9.11 24.63
CA SER A 170 9.68 8.86 25.52
C SER A 170 10.86 9.78 25.21
N LEU A 171 11.15 10.05 23.93
CA LEU A 171 12.18 10.99 23.52
C LEU A 171 11.91 12.42 24.03
N GLN A 172 10.66 12.88 23.91
CA GLN A 172 10.27 14.20 24.42
C GLN A 172 10.35 14.28 25.94
N ALA A 173 9.94 13.22 26.65
CA ALA A 173 10.04 13.15 28.10
C ALA A 173 11.52 13.20 28.56
N ALA A 174 12.39 12.37 27.98
CA ALA A 174 13.82 12.37 28.28
C ALA A 174 14.47 13.73 28.01
N ARG A 175 14.03 14.43 26.96
CA ARG A 175 14.52 15.78 26.66
C ARG A 175 14.16 16.79 27.75
N ARG A 176 12.92 16.78 28.24
CA ARG A 176 12.48 17.66 29.33
C ARG A 176 13.29 17.42 30.60
N VAL A 177 13.51 16.16 30.96
CA VAL A 177 14.34 15.79 32.12
C VAL A 177 15.76 16.32 31.99
N LEU A 178 16.37 16.23 30.79
CA LEU A 178 17.69 16.81 30.55
C LEU A 178 17.68 18.34 30.70
N ASP A 179 16.71 19.02 30.08
CA ASP A 179 16.61 20.48 30.16
C ASP A 179 16.43 20.94 31.64
N GLU A 180 15.60 20.25 32.42
CA GLU A 180 15.41 20.49 33.87
C GLU A 180 16.69 20.25 34.69
N ALA A 181 17.44 19.17 34.40
CA ALA A 181 18.69 18.84 35.09
C ALA A 181 19.77 19.90 34.82
N VAL A 182 19.90 20.36 33.57
CA VAL A 182 20.86 21.41 33.16
C VAL A 182 20.51 22.76 33.79
N ASP A 183 19.21 23.11 33.83
CA ASP A 183 18.74 24.32 34.51
C ASP A 183 19.03 24.26 36.02
N CYS A 184 18.81 23.11 36.65
CA CYS A 184 19.13 22.91 38.07
C CYS A 184 20.64 23.01 38.34
N GLN A 185 21.48 22.42 37.48
CA GLN A 185 22.93 22.51 37.57
C GLN A 185 23.40 23.96 37.46
N SER A 186 23.01 24.68 36.39
CA SER A 186 23.45 26.05 36.15
C SER A 186 23.05 27.04 37.26
N ARG A 187 21.81 26.95 37.77
CA ARG A 187 21.31 27.84 38.83
C ARG A 187 22.04 27.66 40.17
N ASN A 188 22.38 26.42 40.52
CA ASN A 188 22.96 26.12 41.82
C ASN A 188 24.49 26.18 41.79
N ASP A 189 25.13 25.65 40.73
CA ASP A 189 26.58 25.70 40.58
C ASP A 189 27.07 27.14 40.41
N GLY A 190 26.28 28.00 39.76
CA GLY A 190 26.61 29.43 39.63
C GLY A 190 26.72 30.15 40.97
N LYS A 191 25.96 29.74 41.99
CA LYS A 191 26.05 30.33 43.34
C LYS A 191 27.32 29.90 44.05
N VAL A 192 27.64 28.60 43.99
CA VAL A 192 28.84 28.02 44.60
C VAL A 192 30.10 28.57 43.95
N GLN A 193 30.10 28.70 42.61
CA GLN A 193 31.22 29.27 41.87
C GLN A 193 31.46 30.74 42.24
N LYS A 194 30.41 31.56 42.31
CA LYS A 194 30.54 32.97 42.76
C LYS A 194 31.11 33.06 44.17
N ALA A 195 30.62 32.24 45.10
CA ALA A 195 31.13 32.20 46.46
C ALA A 195 32.63 31.82 46.51
N GLY A 196 33.04 30.83 45.70
CA GLY A 196 34.45 30.44 45.55
C GLY A 196 35.32 31.58 45.02
N THR A 197 34.89 32.26 43.95
CA THR A 197 35.66 33.38 43.38
C THR A 197 35.78 34.56 44.33
N THR A 198 34.71 34.89 45.07
CA THR A 198 34.73 35.97 46.07
C THR A 198 35.61 35.60 47.25
N LYS A 199 35.59 34.34 47.69
CA LYS A 199 36.48 33.83 48.74
C LYS A 199 37.95 33.98 48.33
N GLU A 200 38.32 33.47 47.16
CA GLU A 200 39.70 33.56 46.65
C GLU A 200 40.16 35.02 46.47
N ALA A 201 39.25 35.91 46.06
CA ALA A 201 39.53 37.34 45.96
C ALA A 201 39.79 37.99 47.32
N LEU A 202 39.00 37.65 48.34
CA LEU A 202 39.19 38.12 49.73
C LEU A 202 40.49 37.60 50.35
N GLU A 203 40.79 36.32 50.16
CA GLU A 203 42.06 35.71 50.62
C GLU A 203 43.24 36.46 49.99
N ARG A 204 43.25 36.62 48.66
CA ARG A 204 44.29 37.36 47.94
C ARG A 204 44.40 38.81 48.40
N ALA A 205 43.28 39.51 48.55
CA ALA A 205 43.30 40.92 48.94
C ALA A 205 43.79 41.13 50.38
N THR A 206 43.51 40.19 51.28
CA THR A 206 44.05 40.17 52.64
C THR A 206 45.57 40.05 52.60
N GLU A 207 46.11 39.18 51.76
CA GLU A 207 47.55 38.93 51.66
C GLU A 207 48.32 40.03 50.92
N GLU A 208 47.79 40.49 49.78
CA GLU A 208 48.49 41.38 48.85
C GLU A 208 48.25 42.87 49.12
N HIS A 209 47.06 43.25 49.57
CA HIS A 209 46.70 44.66 49.75
C HIS A 209 46.63 45.06 51.22
N LEU A 210 45.93 44.30 52.06
CA LEU A 210 45.72 44.68 53.46
C LEU A 210 47.05 44.70 54.23
N ARG A 211 47.94 43.74 54.00
CA ARG A 211 49.30 43.73 54.59
C ARG A 211 50.15 44.93 54.16
N LYS A 212 50.01 45.42 52.92
CA LYS A 212 50.77 46.57 52.41
C LYS A 212 50.36 47.88 53.06
N LEU A 213 49.12 47.97 53.58
CA LEU A 213 48.67 49.15 54.33
C LEU A 213 49.43 49.34 55.65
N ALA A 214 50.15 48.33 56.15
CA ALA A 214 51.00 48.44 57.33
C ALA A 214 52.45 48.83 56.99
N CYS A 215 52.84 48.85 55.72
CA CYS A 215 54.19 49.21 55.29
C CYS A 215 54.33 50.72 55.09
N GLU A 216 55.50 51.26 55.46
CA GLU A 216 55.84 52.66 55.23
C GLU A 216 56.46 52.86 53.84
N GLY A 217 56.30 54.04 53.25
CA GLY A 217 56.93 54.41 51.98
C GLY A 217 56.35 53.77 50.71
N VAL A 218 55.20 53.08 50.82
CA VAL A 218 54.46 52.50 49.69
C VAL A 218 53.31 53.44 49.29
N ASP A 219 53.03 53.60 48.00
CA ASP A 219 51.81 54.28 47.55
C ASP A 219 50.58 53.44 47.93
N LEU A 220 49.80 53.93 48.88
CA LEU A 220 48.66 53.19 49.44
C LEU A 220 47.42 53.26 48.55
N ASN A 221 47.33 54.24 47.65
CA ASN A 221 46.10 54.50 46.89
C ASN A 221 45.65 53.30 46.03
N PRO A 222 46.53 52.64 45.25
CA PRO A 222 46.14 51.47 44.47
C PRO A 222 45.63 50.31 45.32
N HIS A 223 46.20 50.11 46.51
CA HIS A 223 45.78 49.05 47.44
C HIS A 223 44.41 49.37 48.06
N VAL A 224 44.18 50.63 48.44
CA VAL A 224 42.88 51.08 48.97
C VAL A 224 41.79 50.98 47.90
N ASP A 225 42.08 51.37 46.66
CA ASP A 225 41.11 51.31 45.56
C ASP A 225 40.76 49.86 45.18
N ALA A 226 41.72 48.94 45.24
CA ALA A 226 41.47 47.50 45.03
C ALA A 226 40.56 46.91 46.11
N LEU A 227 40.85 47.19 47.38
CA LEU A 227 40.05 46.75 48.53
C LEU A 227 38.64 47.35 48.51
N ALA A 228 38.50 48.61 48.09
CA ALA A 228 37.20 49.27 47.98
C ALA A 228 36.26 48.61 46.95
N ARG A 229 36.80 48.19 45.81
CA ARG A 229 36.03 47.44 44.80
C ARG A 229 35.57 46.10 45.35
N LEU A 230 36.46 45.40 46.05
CA LEU A 230 36.16 44.10 46.63
C LEU A 230 35.15 44.18 47.79
N ASN A 231 35.17 45.25 48.58
CA ASN A 231 34.20 45.46 49.67
C ASN A 231 32.74 45.43 49.17
N ALA A 232 32.49 45.98 47.97
CA ALA A 232 31.17 45.96 47.36
C ALA A 232 30.76 44.54 46.92
N GLU A 233 31.70 43.75 46.38
CA GLU A 233 31.46 42.37 45.94
C GLU A 233 31.32 41.39 47.11
N ALA A 234 32.02 41.65 48.21
CA ALA A 234 32.03 40.82 49.41
C ALA A 234 30.86 41.10 50.37
N GLU A 235 30.04 42.14 50.08
CA GLU A 235 28.94 42.62 50.92
C GLU A 235 29.41 43.10 52.30
N VAL A 236 30.55 43.79 52.34
CA VAL A 236 31.06 44.42 53.58
C VAL A 236 30.14 45.58 53.96
N ASP A 237 29.95 45.80 55.25
CA ASP A 237 29.15 46.92 55.77
C ASP A 237 29.54 48.26 55.10
N GLU A 238 28.55 48.97 54.58
CA GLU A 238 28.78 50.18 53.78
C GLU A 238 29.42 51.30 54.62
N GLY A 239 29.08 51.38 55.90
CA GLY A 239 29.68 52.32 56.84
C GLY A 239 31.16 52.02 57.07
N LEU A 240 31.49 50.75 57.31
CA LEU A 240 32.87 50.29 57.45
C LEU A 240 33.67 50.51 56.16
N ALA A 241 33.10 50.22 54.99
CA ALA A 241 33.75 50.42 53.70
C ALA A 241 34.07 51.92 53.44
N LYS A 242 33.16 52.83 53.79
CA LYS A 242 33.38 54.29 53.69
C LYS A 242 34.42 54.78 54.68
N ALA A 243 34.37 54.33 55.93
CA ALA A 243 35.37 54.66 56.94
C ALA A 243 36.76 54.17 56.54
N PHE A 244 36.84 52.97 55.95
CA PHE A 244 38.07 52.40 55.41
C PHE A 244 38.68 53.25 54.30
N LEU A 245 37.89 53.80 53.37
CA LEU A 245 38.43 54.67 52.31
C LEU A 245 39.17 55.89 52.84
N ILE A 246 38.70 56.43 53.98
CA ILE A 246 39.33 57.58 54.65
C ILE A 246 40.57 57.10 55.43
N ALA A 247 40.43 56.04 56.22
CA ALA A 247 41.49 55.52 57.08
C ALA A 247 42.67 54.92 56.30
N GLY A 248 42.38 54.18 55.22
CA GLY A 248 43.35 53.46 54.41
C GLY A 248 44.28 54.37 53.60
N ARG A 249 43.84 55.59 53.25
CA ARG A 249 44.66 56.58 52.53
C ARG A 249 45.62 57.36 53.43
N LYS A 250 45.43 57.32 54.76
CA LYS A 250 46.32 57.98 55.72
C LYS A 250 47.61 57.19 55.87
N ASP A 251 48.71 57.93 56.05
CA ASP A 251 50.03 57.35 56.36
C ASP A 251 49.96 56.54 57.66
N PRO A 252 50.56 55.33 57.73
CA PRO A 252 50.48 54.45 58.89
C PRO A 252 50.81 55.14 60.23
N ARG A 253 51.73 56.11 60.25
CA ARG A 253 52.15 56.83 61.48
C ARG A 253 51.15 57.89 61.94
N THR A 254 50.34 58.38 61.02
CA THR A 254 49.35 59.46 61.26
C THR A 254 47.94 58.93 61.55
N ARG A 255 47.75 57.61 61.48
CA ARG A 255 46.47 56.95 61.75
C ARG A 255 46.10 57.08 63.22
N SER A 256 44.91 57.60 63.47
CA SER A 256 44.31 57.64 64.81
C SER A 256 43.97 56.24 65.32
N SER A 257 43.67 56.11 66.61
CA SER A 257 43.15 54.87 67.18
C SER A 257 41.87 54.38 66.48
N PHE A 258 41.02 55.31 66.01
CA PHE A 258 39.85 55.00 65.21
C PHE A 258 40.22 54.42 63.84
N ASP A 259 41.16 55.05 63.11
CA ASP A 259 41.62 54.54 61.80
C ASP A 259 42.21 53.12 61.92
N GLN A 260 42.93 52.83 63.00
CA GLN A 260 43.45 51.49 63.30
C GLN A 260 42.33 50.49 63.62
N ALA A 261 41.30 50.91 64.36
CA ALA A 261 40.15 50.08 64.66
C ALA A 261 39.36 49.72 63.38
N VAL A 262 39.19 50.67 62.45
CA VAL A 262 38.56 50.43 61.14
C VAL A 262 39.30 49.36 60.35
N LEU A 263 40.64 49.43 60.27
CA LEU A 263 41.44 48.42 59.55
C LEU A 263 41.36 47.04 60.19
N LYS A 264 41.43 46.96 61.53
CA LYS A 264 41.28 45.68 62.26
C LYS A 264 39.87 45.09 62.11
N GLN A 265 38.85 45.94 62.13
CA GLN A 265 37.47 45.50 61.93
C GLN A 265 37.26 44.95 60.52
N LEU A 266 37.81 45.63 59.50
CA LEU A 266 37.77 45.16 58.11
C LEU A 266 38.47 43.80 57.95
N GLU A 267 39.65 43.62 58.54
CA GLU A 267 40.37 42.35 58.54
C GLU A 267 39.56 41.23 59.20
N SER A 268 38.96 41.51 60.35
CA SER A 268 38.06 40.58 61.04
C SER A 268 36.86 40.20 60.16
N ASP A 269 36.24 41.18 59.49
CA ASP A 269 35.07 40.93 58.65
C ASP A 269 35.42 40.17 57.36
N TYR A 270 36.61 40.41 56.79
CA TYR A 270 37.16 39.57 55.72
C TYR A 270 37.37 38.13 56.19
N ALA A 271 38.02 37.92 57.34
CA ALA A 271 38.25 36.59 57.89
C ALA A 271 36.94 35.82 58.17
N LYS A 272 35.93 36.51 58.72
CA LYS A 272 34.58 35.96 58.89
C LYS A 272 33.95 35.59 57.54
N ARG A 273 34.02 36.49 56.56
CA ARG A 273 33.41 36.28 55.24
C ARG A 273 34.10 35.15 54.47
N ILE A 274 35.42 35.06 54.53
CA ILE A 274 36.20 33.95 53.96
C ILE A 274 35.75 32.61 54.55
N THR A 275 35.57 32.54 55.88
CA THR A 275 35.07 31.34 56.55
C THR A 275 33.67 30.98 56.07
N GLN A 276 32.73 31.93 56.07
CA GLN A 276 31.34 31.71 55.62
C GLN A 276 31.26 31.26 54.15
N LEU A 277 32.00 31.91 53.26
CA LEU A 277 32.05 31.53 51.85
C LEU A 277 32.72 30.16 51.69
N GLY A 278 33.72 29.84 52.51
CA GLY A 278 34.36 28.53 52.57
C GLY A 278 33.39 27.42 52.97
N GLU A 279 32.58 27.65 54.00
CA GLU A 279 31.51 26.73 54.42
C GLU A 279 30.47 26.53 53.32
N LEU A 280 30.05 27.62 52.65
CA LEU A 280 29.11 27.54 51.53
C LEU A 280 29.69 26.73 50.37
N VAL A 281 30.96 26.95 50.01
CA VAL A 281 31.65 26.17 48.96
C VAL A 281 31.75 24.70 49.35
N ALA A 282 32.16 24.40 50.59
CA ALA A 282 32.27 23.03 51.09
C ALA A 282 30.91 22.31 51.10
N ALA A 283 29.86 22.98 51.60
CA ALA A 283 28.50 22.45 51.61
C ALA A 283 27.91 22.29 50.20
N GLY A 284 28.35 23.10 49.23
CA GLY A 284 27.90 23.05 47.84
C GLY A 284 28.54 21.96 46.99
N SER A 285 29.70 21.41 47.40
CA SER A 285 30.46 20.43 46.61
C SER A 285 29.71 19.12 46.37
N PRO A 286 29.12 18.45 47.38
CA PRO A 286 28.36 17.21 47.16
C PRO A 286 27.20 17.43 46.20
N GLY A 287 26.47 18.54 46.36
CA GLY A 287 25.36 18.88 45.47
C GLY A 287 25.79 19.15 44.02
N ARG A 288 27.02 19.63 43.78
CA ARG A 288 27.57 19.81 42.43
C ARG A 288 27.79 18.46 41.75
N GLU A 289 28.37 17.50 42.47
CA GLU A 289 28.60 16.15 41.98
C GLU A 289 27.28 15.43 41.68
N GLU A 290 26.29 15.54 42.58
CA GLU A 290 24.95 15.00 42.38
C GLU A 290 24.25 15.58 41.15
N ARG A 291 24.31 16.91 40.96
CA ARG A 291 23.71 17.57 39.77
C ARG A 291 24.43 17.19 38.48
N ALA A 292 25.76 17.10 38.49
CA ALA A 292 26.52 16.63 37.34
C ALA A 292 26.18 15.17 36.98
N ALA A 293 26.02 14.30 37.98
CA ALA A 293 25.57 12.93 37.79
C ALA A 293 24.14 12.86 37.24
N ALA A 294 23.24 13.73 37.71
CA ALA A 294 21.87 13.83 37.19
C ALA A 294 21.83 14.24 35.70
N VAL A 295 22.66 15.22 35.30
CA VAL A 295 22.79 15.61 33.88
C VAL A 295 23.34 14.46 33.04
N ALA A 296 24.42 13.81 33.48
CA ALA A 296 25.00 12.67 32.76
C ALA A 296 23.99 11.51 32.59
N SER A 297 23.21 11.22 33.63
CA SER A 297 22.12 10.23 33.58
C SER A 297 21.02 10.63 32.58
N ALA A 298 20.59 11.89 32.60
CA ALA A 298 19.57 12.41 31.68
C ALA A 298 20.06 12.41 30.21
N GLU A 299 21.33 12.72 29.96
CA GLU A 299 21.94 12.62 28.63
C GLU A 299 21.96 11.18 28.11
N ALA A 300 22.34 10.22 28.96
CA ALA A 300 22.31 8.80 28.62
C ALA A 300 20.88 8.33 28.30
N ALA A 301 19.89 8.73 29.11
CA ALA A 301 18.49 8.42 28.87
C ALA A 301 17.98 9.03 27.56
N LEU A 302 18.36 10.27 27.25
CA LEU A 302 18.03 10.92 25.98
C LEU A 302 18.66 10.19 24.79
N ALA A 303 19.92 9.76 24.91
CA ALA A 303 20.61 9.00 23.87
C ALA A 303 19.91 7.65 23.61
N ALA A 304 19.54 6.92 24.67
CA ALA A 304 18.79 5.67 24.57
C ALA A 304 17.42 5.88 23.90
N ALA A 305 16.66 6.90 24.33
CA ALA A 305 15.37 7.23 23.73
C ALA A 305 15.47 7.62 22.25
N ARG A 306 16.56 8.31 21.85
CA ARG A 306 16.86 8.60 20.43
C ARG A 306 17.15 7.33 19.64
N GLY A 307 17.91 6.38 20.20
CA GLY A 307 18.15 5.06 19.60
C GLY A 307 16.83 4.35 19.31
N GLN A 308 15.98 4.22 20.34
CA GLN A 308 14.68 3.56 20.22
C GLN A 308 13.75 4.24 19.20
N GLN A 309 13.75 5.56 19.12
CA GLN A 309 12.95 6.31 18.14
C GLN A 309 13.44 6.09 16.71
N ARG A 310 14.76 5.96 16.49
CA ARG A 310 15.31 5.64 15.16
C ARG A 310 14.94 4.23 14.72
N GLU A 311 15.02 3.27 15.63
CA GLU A 311 14.63 1.88 15.36
C GLU A 311 13.15 1.76 15.04
N SER A 312 12.26 2.40 15.83
CA SER A 312 10.83 2.38 15.54
C SER A 312 10.46 3.16 14.28
N ALA A 313 11.19 4.23 13.94
CA ALA A 313 11.04 4.93 12.67
C ALA A 313 11.43 4.05 11.48
N LYS A 314 12.50 3.24 11.60
CA LYS A 314 12.89 2.27 10.58
C LYS A 314 11.81 1.20 10.42
N ALA A 315 11.37 0.59 11.53
CA ALA A 315 10.31 -0.42 11.51
C ALA A 315 9.01 0.10 10.88
N LEU A 316 8.65 1.37 11.13
CA LEU A 316 7.51 2.01 10.48
C LEU A 316 7.69 2.11 8.96
N ARG A 317 8.87 2.52 8.48
CA ARG A 317 9.16 2.58 7.03
C ARG A 317 9.12 1.20 6.37
N ASP A 318 9.70 0.21 7.03
CA ASP A 318 9.71 -1.17 6.54
C ASP A 318 8.26 -1.70 6.43
N ALA A 319 7.41 -1.46 7.44
CA ALA A 319 6.00 -1.83 7.40
C ALA A 319 5.18 -1.07 6.32
N GLU A 320 5.52 0.18 6.02
CA GLU A 320 4.89 0.94 4.92
C GLU A 320 5.24 0.36 3.55
N LEU A 321 6.48 -0.11 3.34
CA LEU A 321 6.89 -0.77 2.11
C LEU A 321 6.21 -2.14 1.97
N ASP A 322 6.26 -2.96 3.01
CA ASP A 322 5.60 -4.27 3.04
C ASP A 322 4.10 -4.17 2.71
N LYS A 323 3.41 -3.15 3.23
CA LYS A 323 2.01 -2.90 2.91
C LYS A 323 1.82 -2.59 1.42
N ARG A 324 2.66 -1.73 0.84
CA ARG A 324 2.55 -1.37 -0.59
C ARG A 324 2.78 -2.59 -1.48
N ASP A 325 3.75 -3.43 -1.15
CA ASP A 325 4.04 -4.65 -1.89
C ASP A 325 2.85 -5.63 -1.81
N ALA A 326 2.26 -5.79 -0.61
CA ALA A 326 1.06 -6.61 -0.43
C ALA A 326 -0.17 -6.05 -1.18
N GLU A 327 -0.34 -4.73 -1.25
CA GLU A 327 -1.40 -4.09 -2.06
C GLU A 327 -1.20 -4.37 -3.56
N GLY A 328 0.05 -4.30 -4.04
CA GLY A 328 0.41 -4.64 -5.40
C GLY A 328 0.08 -6.10 -5.74
N ALA A 329 0.44 -7.04 -4.86
CA ALA A 329 0.11 -8.45 -5.01
C ALA A 329 -1.42 -8.69 -5.01
N ALA A 330 -2.16 -8.01 -4.15
CA ALA A 330 -3.62 -8.12 -4.08
C ALA A 330 -4.33 -7.55 -5.32
N TRP A 331 -3.74 -6.54 -5.97
CA TRP A 331 -4.22 -6.05 -7.25
C TRP A 331 -3.95 -7.05 -8.37
N ALA A 332 -2.73 -7.59 -8.44
CA ALA A 332 -2.36 -8.59 -9.44
C ALA A 332 -3.20 -9.88 -9.34
N SER A 333 -3.53 -10.33 -8.12
CA SER A 333 -4.40 -11.51 -7.94
C SER A 333 -5.84 -11.27 -8.42
N LYS A 334 -6.39 -10.06 -8.22
CA LYS A 334 -7.70 -9.67 -8.77
C LYS A 334 -7.70 -9.63 -10.31
N ASP A 335 -6.60 -9.23 -10.93
CA ASP A 335 -6.45 -9.26 -12.38
C ASP A 335 -6.40 -10.69 -12.91
N ALA A 336 -5.64 -11.56 -12.23
CA ALA A 336 -5.59 -12.98 -12.55
C ALA A 336 -6.96 -13.66 -12.43
N ASP A 337 -7.72 -13.37 -11.36
CA ASP A 337 -9.10 -13.84 -11.20
C ASP A 337 -9.99 -13.44 -12.39
N ARG A 338 -9.92 -12.16 -12.79
CA ARG A 338 -10.71 -11.63 -13.91
C ARG A 338 -10.33 -12.29 -15.23
N ALA A 339 -9.03 -12.51 -15.46
CA ALA A 339 -8.54 -13.21 -16.64
C ALA A 339 -9.03 -14.67 -16.67
N ALA A 340 -8.88 -15.41 -15.57
CA ALA A 340 -9.33 -16.80 -15.47
C ALA A 340 -10.86 -16.94 -15.66
N ALA A 341 -11.66 -16.02 -15.07
CA ALA A 341 -13.10 -16.00 -15.28
C ALA A 341 -13.48 -15.68 -16.75
N GLY A 342 -12.68 -14.84 -17.43
CA GLY A 342 -12.83 -14.57 -18.86
C GLY A 342 -12.53 -15.78 -19.73
N GLU A 343 -11.47 -16.53 -19.42
CA GLU A 343 -11.11 -17.79 -20.09
C GLU A 343 -12.22 -18.84 -19.93
N LEU A 344 -12.75 -19.03 -18.72
CA LEU A 344 -13.85 -19.97 -18.46
C LEU A 344 -15.08 -19.65 -19.31
N LYS A 345 -15.52 -18.38 -19.33
CA LYS A 345 -16.68 -17.97 -20.15
C LYS A 345 -16.46 -18.21 -21.64
N GLN A 346 -15.24 -18.03 -22.13
CA GLN A 346 -14.92 -18.31 -23.53
C GLN A 346 -14.97 -19.81 -23.83
N ALA A 347 -14.44 -20.64 -22.93
CA ALA A 347 -14.52 -22.10 -23.05
C ALA A 347 -15.97 -22.58 -23.03
N GLU A 348 -16.79 -22.09 -22.10
CA GLU A 348 -18.23 -22.42 -22.03
C GLU A 348 -18.98 -22.02 -23.31
N ALA A 349 -18.68 -20.84 -23.88
CA ALA A 349 -19.29 -20.39 -25.12
C ALA A 349 -18.89 -21.27 -26.32
N ARG A 350 -17.63 -21.72 -26.38
CA ARG A 350 -17.15 -22.67 -27.40
C ARG A 350 -17.82 -24.03 -27.24
N HIS A 351 -17.94 -24.53 -26.01
CA HIS A 351 -18.61 -25.78 -25.70
C HIS A 351 -20.07 -25.75 -26.17
N ALA A 352 -20.82 -24.71 -25.79
CA ALA A 352 -22.21 -24.53 -26.20
C ALA A 352 -22.37 -24.41 -27.73
N SER A 353 -21.39 -23.83 -28.43
CA SER A 353 -21.39 -23.81 -29.90
C SER A 353 -21.17 -25.20 -30.48
N ALA A 354 -20.21 -25.96 -29.96
CA ALA A 354 -19.90 -27.30 -30.43
C ALA A 354 -21.04 -28.30 -30.18
N GLU A 355 -21.72 -28.18 -29.03
CA GLU A 355 -22.93 -28.96 -28.73
C GLU A 355 -24.07 -28.67 -29.73
N ARG A 356 -24.27 -27.39 -30.09
CA ARG A 356 -25.23 -27.02 -31.15
C ARG A 356 -24.83 -27.60 -32.50
N ASP A 357 -23.56 -27.52 -32.86
CA ASP A 357 -23.06 -28.07 -34.12
C ASP A 357 -23.28 -29.60 -34.19
N LEU A 358 -23.12 -30.32 -33.07
CA LEU A 358 -23.41 -31.75 -32.97
C LEU A 358 -24.92 -32.04 -33.10
N GLU A 359 -25.77 -31.27 -32.43
CA GLU A 359 -27.23 -31.40 -32.52
C GLU A 359 -27.76 -31.10 -33.93
N ASP A 360 -27.23 -30.05 -34.57
CA ASP A 360 -27.54 -29.68 -35.95
C ASP A 360 -27.06 -30.77 -36.93
N PHE A 361 -25.93 -31.43 -36.65
CA PHE A 361 -25.46 -32.57 -37.44
C PHE A 361 -26.36 -33.80 -37.31
N ARG A 362 -26.87 -34.08 -36.10
CA ARG A 362 -27.80 -35.19 -35.83
C ARG A 362 -29.16 -34.97 -36.46
N SER A 363 -29.75 -33.80 -36.21
CA SER A 363 -31.10 -33.44 -36.72
C SER A 363 -31.11 -33.07 -38.21
N GLY A 364 -29.96 -32.70 -38.79
CA GLY A 364 -29.83 -32.35 -40.20
C GLY A 364 -29.44 -33.54 -41.08
N PRO A 365 -28.15 -33.72 -41.41
CA PRO A 365 -27.70 -34.69 -42.39
C PRO A 365 -27.92 -36.16 -42.00
N LEU A 366 -27.81 -36.52 -40.71
CA LEU A 366 -28.06 -37.90 -40.28
C LEU A 366 -29.53 -38.28 -40.41
N GLN A 367 -30.44 -37.47 -39.85
CA GLN A 367 -31.88 -37.69 -39.99
C GLN A 367 -32.32 -37.66 -41.47
N ALA A 368 -31.77 -36.74 -42.27
CA ALA A 368 -32.02 -36.69 -43.71
C ALA A 368 -31.57 -37.98 -44.42
N LEU A 369 -30.40 -38.52 -44.08
CA LEU A 369 -29.91 -39.79 -44.61
C LEU A 369 -30.87 -40.93 -44.23
N GLU A 370 -31.28 -41.03 -42.97
CA GLU A 370 -32.20 -42.08 -42.49
C GLU A 370 -33.55 -42.06 -43.24
N VAL A 371 -34.15 -40.88 -43.39
CA VAL A 371 -35.41 -40.70 -44.13
C VAL A 371 -35.25 -41.11 -45.58
N LEU A 372 -34.15 -40.69 -46.23
CA LEU A 372 -33.87 -41.06 -47.62
C LEU A 372 -33.62 -42.57 -47.76
N LEU A 373 -32.92 -43.19 -46.81
CA LEU A 373 -32.66 -44.63 -46.81
C LEU A 373 -33.95 -45.45 -46.67
N ALA A 374 -34.91 -44.99 -45.86
CA ALA A 374 -36.18 -45.68 -45.60
C ALA A 374 -37.28 -45.45 -46.66
N ARG A 375 -37.12 -44.44 -47.53
CA ARG A 375 -38.13 -44.05 -48.53
C ARG A 375 -38.39 -45.14 -49.56
N ARG A 376 -39.62 -45.67 -49.65
CA ARG A 376 -40.07 -46.65 -50.66
C ARG A 376 -40.93 -46.04 -51.75
N SER A 377 -41.00 -46.67 -52.92
CA SER A 377 -41.83 -46.22 -54.03
C SER A 377 -43.31 -46.28 -53.65
N GLY A 378 -44.05 -45.19 -53.95
CA GLY A 378 -45.45 -45.03 -53.54
C GLY A 378 -45.68 -44.55 -52.10
N SER A 379 -44.64 -44.36 -51.28
CA SER A 379 -44.77 -43.72 -49.97
C SER A 379 -44.95 -42.21 -50.14
N GLU A 380 -46.18 -41.71 -49.94
CA GLU A 380 -46.41 -40.27 -49.78
C GLU A 380 -45.73 -39.79 -48.49
N LEU A 381 -44.59 -39.12 -48.64
CA LEU A 381 -43.91 -38.35 -47.59
C LEU A 381 -44.82 -37.19 -47.16
N GLY A 382 -45.82 -37.45 -46.32
CA GLY A 382 -46.66 -36.38 -45.76
C GLY A 382 -48.13 -36.69 -45.48
N ARG A 383 -48.48 -37.86 -44.90
CA ARG A 383 -49.74 -37.96 -44.14
C ARG A 383 -49.49 -37.51 -42.71
N GLU A 384 -49.63 -36.19 -42.51
CA GLU A 384 -49.79 -35.55 -41.21
C GLU A 384 -50.77 -36.38 -40.35
N PRO A 385 -50.46 -36.64 -39.06
CA PRO A 385 -51.38 -37.37 -38.18
C PRO A 385 -52.74 -36.65 -38.17
N PRO A 386 -53.88 -37.38 -38.22
CA PRO A 386 -55.18 -36.75 -38.13
C PRO A 386 -55.22 -35.94 -36.83
N ALA A 387 -55.46 -34.64 -36.97
CA ALA A 387 -55.66 -33.72 -35.85
C ALA A 387 -56.61 -34.35 -34.84
N ALA A 388 -56.07 -34.78 -33.70
CA ALA A 388 -56.86 -35.24 -32.59
C ALA A 388 -57.78 -34.08 -32.20
N ALA A 389 -59.07 -34.30 -32.40
CA ALA A 389 -60.13 -33.36 -32.11
C ALA A 389 -59.94 -32.82 -30.68
N ALA A 390 -59.69 -31.52 -30.58
CA ALA A 390 -59.85 -30.76 -29.36
C ALA A 390 -61.30 -30.89 -28.90
N ALA A 391 -61.55 -31.81 -27.97
CA ALA A 391 -62.77 -31.84 -27.19
C ALA A 391 -62.73 -30.61 -26.27
N SER A 392 -63.50 -29.60 -26.67
CA SER A 392 -63.96 -28.52 -25.81
C SER A 392 -64.67 -29.10 -24.58
N GLY A 393 -64.15 -28.83 -23.39
CA GLY A 393 -64.82 -29.11 -22.12
C GLY A 393 -64.23 -28.26 -21.01
N GLY A 394 -64.79 -27.06 -20.81
CA GLY A 394 -64.63 -26.29 -19.56
C GLY A 394 -65.37 -26.97 -18.38
N PRO A 395 -65.37 -26.39 -17.17
CA PRO A 395 -65.15 -24.98 -16.82
C PRO A 395 -63.80 -24.64 -16.17
#